data_AF-A0A078MH22-F1
#
_entry.id   AF-A0A078MH22-F1
#
_cell.length_a   1.000
_cell.length_b   1.000
_cell.length_c   1.000
_cell.angle_alpha   90.00
_cell.angle_beta   90.00
_cell.angle_gamma   90.00
#
_symmetry.space_group_name_H-M   'P 1'
#
loop_
_entity.id
_entity.type
_entity.pdbx_description
1 polymer ?
#
loop_
_entity_poly.entity_id
_entity_poly.type
_entity_poly.pdbx_seq_one_letter_code
_entity_poly.pdbx_strand_id
1 'polypeptide(L)'
;MERQRDLLGGRWSHLREQLLPASWPARCVRAQGLPEGQLGDWQPQPGSSSAELALLLRAVPTAQRPLLASLLDAPSTGLLALVEAVERLQLDWRQRFDPLHSHREYAAQLETLVRLLELAPAARSAYLENERKVFPAIDSLLFESLPLRLRTDMANQHVMGSGACLHWWRDRLLARAGVPGYDLAGLGADDWPDIPPAWFALGWICGLRQPGP
;
A
#
# COMPACT_ATOMS: atom_id res chain seq x y z
N MET A 1 8.90 40.25 13.63
CA MET A 1 9.67 39.03 13.95
C MET A 1 8.77 37.79 14.00
N GLU A 2 7.63 37.80 14.71
CA GLU A 2 6.68 36.67 14.74
C GLU A 2 6.02 36.36 13.39
N ARG A 3 5.44 37.35 12.69
CA ARG A 3 4.82 37.12 11.37
C ARG A 3 5.75 36.50 10.32
N GLN A 4 7.06 36.76 10.42
CA GLN A 4 8.05 36.22 9.50
C GLN A 4 8.40 34.77 9.85
N ARG A 5 8.39 34.41 11.13
CA ARG A 5 8.48 33.01 11.59
C ARG A 5 7.23 32.20 11.22
N ASP A 6 6.04 32.78 11.33
CA ASP A 6 4.80 32.10 10.94
C ASP A 6 4.71 31.86 9.43
N LEU A 7 5.13 32.84 8.61
CA LEU A 7 5.21 32.69 7.15
C LEU A 7 6.27 31.67 6.73
N LEU A 8 7.43 31.64 7.39
CA LEU A 8 8.47 30.65 7.14
C LEU A 8 8.07 29.26 7.63
N GLY A 9 7.36 29.17 8.76
CA GLY A 9 6.77 27.94 9.27
C GLY A 9 5.73 27.38 8.30
N GLY A 10 4.83 28.22 7.78
CA GLY A 10 3.86 27.82 6.76
C GLY A 10 4.52 27.37 5.45
N ARG A 11 5.54 28.10 4.96
CA ARG A 11 6.31 27.71 3.76
C ARG A 11 7.10 26.41 3.96
N TRP A 12 7.69 26.22 5.15
CA TRP A 12 8.43 25.02 5.48
C TRP A 12 7.51 23.80 5.58
N SER A 13 6.35 23.93 6.23
CA SER A 13 5.33 22.88 6.26
C SER A 13 4.85 22.52 4.85
N HIS A 14 4.62 23.53 4.00
CA HIS A 14 4.20 23.30 2.61
C HIS A 14 5.29 22.62 1.76
N LEU A 15 6.55 23.03 1.90
CA LEU A 15 7.68 22.36 1.23
C LEU A 15 7.90 20.94 1.75
N ARG A 16 7.71 20.73 3.05
CA ARG A 16 7.79 19.41 3.68
C ARG A 16 6.66 18.50 3.20
N GLU A 17 5.45 19.01 3.01
CA GLU A 17 4.34 18.27 2.38
C GLU A 17 4.63 17.92 0.91
N GLN A 18 5.33 18.78 0.17
CA GLN A 18 5.73 18.52 -1.22
C GLN A 18 6.86 17.48 -1.36
N LEU A 19 7.69 17.33 -0.33
CA LEU A 19 8.85 16.43 -0.34
C LEU A 19 8.61 15.09 0.35
N LEU A 20 7.58 15.01 1.21
CA LEU A 20 7.20 13.77 1.89
C LEU A 20 6.21 12.96 1.04
N PRO A 21 6.18 11.62 1.21
CA PRO A 21 5.14 10.79 0.61
C PRO A 21 3.75 11.33 1.00
N ALA A 22 2.80 11.30 0.07
CA ALA A 22 1.44 11.77 0.32
C ALA A 22 0.86 11.08 1.58
N SER A 23 0.19 11.88 2.42
CA SER A 23 -0.47 11.39 3.63
C SER A 23 -1.65 10.47 3.30
N TRP A 24 -2.09 9.66 4.26
CA TRP A 24 -3.26 8.80 4.11
C TRP A 24 -4.53 9.55 3.67
N PRO A 25 -4.90 10.71 4.27
CA PRO A 25 -6.02 11.52 3.78
C PRO A 25 -5.86 11.93 2.31
N ALA A 26 -4.67 12.43 1.95
CA ALA A 26 -4.40 12.89 0.59
C ALA A 26 -4.52 11.75 -0.44
N ARG A 27 -4.10 10.53 -0.06
CA ARG A 27 -4.26 9.32 -0.89
C ARG A 27 -5.72 8.91 -1.04
N CYS A 28 -6.52 8.97 0.03
CA CYS A 28 -7.96 8.67 -0.05
C CYS A 28 -8.69 9.65 -0.97
N VAL A 29 -8.34 10.94 -0.92
CA VAL A 29 -8.89 11.95 -1.84
C VAL A 29 -8.43 11.71 -3.27
N ARG A 30 -7.13 11.44 -3.48
CA ARG A 30 -6.57 11.15 -4.82
C ARG A 30 -7.26 9.94 -5.46
N ALA A 31 -7.56 8.91 -4.68
CA ALA A 31 -8.24 7.71 -5.18
C ALA A 31 -9.54 8.03 -5.93
N GLN A 32 -10.29 9.07 -5.53
CA GLN A 32 -11.55 9.45 -6.19
C GLN A 32 -11.35 10.08 -7.57
N GLY A 33 -10.18 10.67 -7.83
CA GLY A 33 -9.88 11.42 -9.06
C GLY A 33 -8.97 10.69 -10.04
N LEU A 34 -8.59 9.44 -9.77
CA LEU A 34 -7.69 8.70 -10.64
C LEU A 34 -8.42 8.24 -11.92
N PRO A 35 -7.82 8.48 -13.10
CA PRO A 35 -8.43 8.07 -14.36
C PRO A 35 -8.54 6.54 -14.45
N GLU A 36 -9.64 6.09 -15.03
CA GLU A 36 -9.84 4.68 -15.36
C GLU A 36 -9.02 4.28 -16.59
N GLY A 37 -8.55 3.04 -16.59
CA GLY A 37 -7.84 2.46 -17.73
C GLY A 37 -6.33 2.65 -17.71
N GLN A 38 -5.70 2.39 -18.85
CA GLN A 38 -4.26 2.32 -19.01
C GLN A 38 -3.74 3.60 -19.67
N LEU A 39 -2.72 4.24 -19.09
CA LEU A 39 -2.13 5.49 -19.61
C LEU A 39 -0.80 5.27 -20.37
N GLY A 40 -0.49 4.03 -20.77
CA GLY A 40 0.71 3.72 -21.55
C GLY A 40 0.81 2.27 -22.00
N ASP A 41 1.70 2.00 -22.95
CA ASP A 41 1.82 0.69 -23.63
C ASP A 41 2.86 -0.26 -22.99
N TRP A 42 3.38 0.10 -21.81
CA TRP A 42 4.33 -0.75 -21.10
C TRP A 42 3.71 -2.10 -20.73
N GLN A 43 4.47 -3.17 -20.92
CA GLN A 43 4.07 -4.53 -20.56
C GLN A 43 5.18 -5.26 -19.81
N PRO A 44 4.84 -6.06 -18.79
CA PRO A 44 5.82 -6.89 -18.10
C PRO A 44 6.35 -7.99 -19.04
N GLN A 45 7.58 -8.42 -18.81
CA GLN A 45 8.17 -9.52 -19.58
C GLN A 45 7.37 -10.82 -19.36
N PRO A 46 7.01 -11.57 -20.41
CA PRO A 46 6.32 -12.85 -20.26
C PRO A 46 7.10 -13.82 -19.36
N GLY A 47 6.41 -14.46 -18.41
CA GLY A 47 7.05 -15.39 -17.45
C GLY A 47 7.77 -14.71 -16.27
N SER A 48 7.76 -13.39 -16.19
CA SER A 48 8.27 -12.65 -15.02
C SER A 48 7.28 -12.66 -13.85
N SER A 49 7.78 -12.39 -12.64
CA SER A 49 6.94 -12.18 -11.45
C SER A 49 5.92 -11.03 -11.64
N SER A 50 6.25 -10.02 -12.44
CA SER A 50 5.37 -8.90 -12.77
C SER A 50 4.23 -9.31 -13.72
N ALA A 51 4.46 -10.27 -14.62
CA ALA A 51 3.39 -10.84 -15.46
C ALA A 51 2.40 -11.66 -14.63
N GLU A 52 2.88 -12.40 -13.62
CA GLU A 52 2.01 -13.08 -12.66
C GLU A 52 1.23 -12.09 -11.78
N LEU A 53 1.88 -11.01 -11.33
CA LEU A 53 1.21 -9.93 -10.60
C LEU A 53 0.06 -9.34 -11.41
N ALA A 54 0.24 -9.13 -12.71
CA ALA A 54 -0.83 -8.66 -13.59
C ALA A 54 -2.07 -9.58 -13.55
N LEU A 55 -1.86 -10.90 -13.51
CA LEU A 55 -2.94 -11.87 -13.38
C LEU A 55 -3.64 -11.79 -12.01
N LEU A 56 -2.88 -11.61 -10.93
CA LEU A 56 -3.45 -11.44 -9.59
C LEU A 56 -4.31 -10.20 -9.48
N LEU A 57 -3.84 -9.07 -10.00
CA LEU A 57 -4.56 -7.80 -9.92
C LEU A 57 -5.88 -7.82 -10.69
N ARG A 58 -6.07 -8.76 -11.65
CA ARG A 58 -7.38 -8.96 -12.31
C ARG A 58 -8.47 -9.36 -11.33
N ALA A 59 -8.12 -10.07 -10.26
CA ALA A 59 -9.07 -10.49 -9.23
C ALA A 59 -9.54 -9.33 -8.34
N VAL A 60 -8.83 -8.19 -8.33
CA VAL A 60 -9.22 -7.02 -7.54
C VAL A 60 -10.45 -6.36 -8.17
N PRO A 61 -11.55 -6.19 -7.41
CA PRO A 61 -12.75 -5.50 -7.88
C PRO A 61 -12.44 -4.10 -8.38
N THR A 62 -13.08 -3.67 -9.47
CA THR A 62 -12.84 -2.36 -10.08
C THR A 62 -13.03 -1.21 -9.08
N ALA A 63 -14.01 -1.30 -8.18
CA ALA A 63 -14.26 -0.29 -7.14
C ALA A 63 -13.11 -0.14 -6.12
N GLN A 64 -12.26 -1.15 -5.97
CA GLN A 64 -11.14 -1.14 -5.02
C GLN A 64 -9.82 -0.68 -5.67
N ARG A 65 -9.72 -0.74 -7.00
CA ARG A 65 -8.52 -0.37 -7.75
C ARG A 65 -8.11 1.11 -7.58
N PRO A 66 -9.01 2.09 -7.48
CA PRO A 66 -8.59 3.49 -7.30
C PRO A 66 -7.85 3.71 -5.98
N LEU A 67 -8.28 3.04 -4.90
CA LEU A 67 -7.55 3.09 -3.63
C LEU A 67 -6.18 2.45 -3.78
N LEU A 68 -6.10 1.23 -4.32
CA LEU A 68 -4.83 0.53 -4.55
C LEU A 68 -3.86 1.36 -5.41
N ALA A 69 -4.37 1.95 -6.50
CA ALA A 69 -3.62 2.85 -7.38
C ALA A 69 -3.06 4.05 -6.61
N SER A 70 -3.87 4.68 -5.76
CA SER A 70 -3.39 5.79 -4.96
C SER A 70 -2.37 5.39 -3.89
N LEU A 71 -2.45 4.19 -3.33
CA LEU A 71 -1.46 3.71 -2.36
C LEU A 71 -0.10 3.43 -3.00
N LEU A 72 -0.12 2.95 -4.24
CA LEU A 72 1.06 2.67 -5.05
C LEU A 72 1.62 3.91 -5.77
N ASP A 73 1.00 5.07 -5.60
CA ASP A 73 1.31 6.28 -6.37
C ASP A 73 1.15 6.13 -7.90
N ALA A 74 0.31 5.18 -8.35
CA ALA A 74 0.06 4.91 -9.76
C ALA A 74 -0.65 6.08 -10.48
N PRO A 75 -0.38 6.28 -11.78
CA PRO A 75 -1.02 7.36 -12.56
C PRO A 75 -2.48 7.06 -12.94
N SER A 76 -2.88 5.78 -12.97
CA SER A 76 -4.24 5.35 -13.30
C SER A 76 -4.63 4.03 -12.61
N THR A 77 -5.89 3.62 -12.76
CA THR A 77 -6.43 2.39 -12.14
C THR A 77 -6.30 1.14 -13.02
N GLY A 78 -5.66 1.28 -14.19
CA GLY A 78 -5.38 0.19 -15.13
C GLY A 78 -4.45 -0.86 -14.55
N LEU A 79 -4.66 -2.13 -14.92
CA LEU A 79 -3.90 -3.25 -14.36
C LEU A 79 -2.39 -3.13 -14.60
N LEU A 80 -1.97 -2.78 -15.82
CA LEU A 80 -0.54 -2.65 -16.12
C LEU A 80 0.06 -1.40 -15.48
N ALA A 81 -0.73 -0.32 -15.32
CA ALA A 81 -0.30 0.85 -14.56
C ALA A 81 -0.07 0.54 -13.07
N LEU A 82 -0.88 -0.35 -12.47
CA LEU A 82 -0.66 -0.85 -11.11
C LEU A 82 0.61 -1.70 -11.03
N VAL A 83 0.84 -2.59 -11.99
CA VAL A 83 2.08 -3.40 -12.06
C VAL A 83 3.31 -2.51 -12.19
N GLU A 84 3.29 -1.56 -13.12
CA GLU A 84 4.38 -0.61 -13.32
C GLU A 84 4.63 0.22 -12.06
N ALA A 85 3.56 0.66 -11.38
CA ALA A 85 3.67 1.37 -10.12
C ALA A 85 4.34 0.53 -9.03
N VAL A 86 4.00 -0.77 -8.94
CA VAL A 86 4.68 -1.72 -8.04
C VAL A 86 6.16 -1.82 -8.38
N GLU A 87 6.53 -1.89 -9.66
CA GLU A 87 7.93 -1.97 -10.05
C GLU A 87 8.73 -0.72 -9.69
N ARG A 88 8.08 0.44 -9.74
CA ARG A 88 8.64 1.76 -9.44
C ARG A 88 8.57 2.11 -7.95
N LEU A 89 7.99 1.25 -7.11
CA LEU A 89 7.91 1.51 -5.67
C LEU A 89 9.31 1.69 -5.09
N GLN A 90 9.44 2.73 -4.27
CA GLN A 90 10.65 3.03 -3.54
C GLN A 90 10.41 2.76 -2.05
N LEU A 91 10.67 1.53 -1.64
CA LEU A 91 10.37 1.06 -0.28
C LEU A 91 11.39 1.54 0.75
N ASP A 92 12.63 1.75 0.34
CA ASP A 92 13.73 2.26 1.17
C ASP A 92 14.21 3.62 0.64
N TRP A 93 14.68 4.51 1.52
CA TRP A 93 15.32 5.77 1.12
C TRP A 93 16.53 5.52 0.22
N ARG A 94 17.29 4.43 0.44
CA ARG A 94 18.42 4.04 -0.42
C ARG A 94 17.99 3.72 -1.84
N GLN A 95 16.80 3.15 -1.99
CA GLN A 95 16.22 2.82 -3.29
C GLN A 95 15.73 4.05 -4.06
N ARG A 96 15.48 5.18 -3.39
CA ARG A 96 15.12 6.45 -4.04
C ARG A 96 16.28 7.06 -4.84
N PHE A 97 17.51 6.72 -4.47
CA PHE A 97 18.74 7.27 -5.05
C PHE A 97 19.42 6.31 -6.04
N ASP A 98 18.76 5.25 -6.47
CA ASP A 98 19.30 4.32 -7.47
C ASP A 98 18.74 4.65 -8.87
N PRO A 99 19.43 5.51 -9.66
CA PRO A 99 18.98 5.87 -11.00
C PRO A 99 19.16 4.74 -12.02
N LEU A 100 19.88 3.66 -11.68
CA LEU A 100 20.18 2.57 -12.61
C LEU A 100 19.06 1.53 -12.70
N HIS A 101 18.17 1.49 -11.70
CA HIS A 101 17.07 0.53 -11.63
C HIS A 101 15.74 1.28 -11.49
N SER A 102 15.26 1.85 -12.60
CA SER A 102 13.97 2.55 -12.68
C SER A 102 12.76 1.61 -12.56
N HIS A 103 12.92 0.35 -12.95
CA HIS A 103 11.91 -0.69 -12.88
C HIS A 103 12.50 -1.93 -12.20
N ARG A 104 11.95 -2.31 -11.05
CA ARG A 104 12.33 -3.54 -10.33
C ARG A 104 11.19 -4.54 -10.41
N GLU A 105 11.49 -5.79 -10.73
CA GLU A 105 10.48 -6.84 -10.71
C GLU A 105 9.79 -6.95 -9.34
N TYR A 106 8.53 -7.38 -9.37
CA TYR A 106 7.74 -7.61 -8.15
C TYR A 106 8.45 -8.49 -7.11
N ALA A 107 9.14 -9.56 -7.55
CA ALA A 107 9.93 -10.41 -6.66
C ALA A 107 11.03 -9.66 -5.88
N ALA A 108 11.67 -8.66 -6.50
CA ALA A 108 12.70 -7.84 -5.85
C ALA A 108 12.09 -6.85 -4.83
N GLN A 109 10.88 -6.35 -5.11
CA GLN A 109 10.13 -5.51 -4.17
C GLN A 109 9.75 -6.30 -2.91
N LEU A 110 9.28 -7.53 -3.08
CA LEU A 110 8.99 -8.43 -1.95
C LEU A 110 10.25 -8.74 -1.13
N GLU A 111 11.36 -9.05 -1.77
CA GLU A 111 12.64 -9.29 -1.09
C GLU A 111 13.05 -8.08 -0.24
N THR A 112 12.91 -6.87 -0.80
CA THR A 112 13.19 -5.62 -0.08
C THR A 112 12.26 -5.46 1.12
N LEU A 113 10.96 -5.65 0.93
CA LEU A 113 9.98 -5.50 2.00
C LEU A 113 10.25 -6.49 3.14
N VAL A 114 10.54 -7.76 2.83
CA VAL A 114 10.89 -8.76 3.84
C VAL A 114 12.10 -8.34 4.67
N ARG A 115 13.13 -7.77 4.04
CA ARG A 115 14.30 -7.23 4.75
C ARG A 115 13.94 -6.03 5.63
N LEU A 116 13.07 -5.13 5.15
CA LEU A 116 12.60 -3.97 5.92
C LEU A 116 11.73 -4.38 7.11
N LEU A 117 11.04 -5.52 7.02
CA LEU A 117 10.30 -6.15 8.11
C LEU A 117 11.20 -6.97 9.05
N GLU A 118 12.52 -6.91 8.88
CA GLU A 118 13.52 -7.64 9.68
C GLU A 118 13.38 -9.17 9.62
N LEU A 119 12.81 -9.68 8.52
CA LEU A 119 12.63 -11.11 8.27
C LEU A 119 13.71 -11.65 7.32
N ALA A 120 13.94 -12.97 7.35
CA ALA A 120 14.86 -13.64 6.43
C ALA A 120 14.25 -13.76 5.01
N PRO A 121 14.80 -13.08 3.99
CA PRO A 121 14.28 -13.14 2.62
C PRO A 121 14.56 -14.49 1.98
N ALA A 122 13.56 -15.03 1.29
CA ALA A 122 13.75 -16.10 0.32
C ALA A 122 14.33 -15.53 -1.00
N ALA A 123 14.92 -16.41 -1.81
CA ALA A 123 15.44 -16.06 -3.12
C ALA A 123 14.34 -15.49 -4.04
N ARG A 124 14.70 -14.64 -5.00
CA ARG A 124 13.77 -14.02 -5.94
C ARG A 124 12.97 -15.03 -6.77
N SER A 125 13.56 -16.18 -7.08
CA SER A 125 12.88 -17.29 -7.76
C SER A 125 11.80 -17.97 -6.90
N ALA A 126 11.87 -17.83 -5.57
CA ALA A 126 10.92 -18.35 -4.60
C ALA A 126 10.10 -17.22 -3.95
N TYR A 127 9.78 -16.17 -4.71
CA TYR A 127 9.13 -14.97 -4.18
C TYR A 127 7.77 -15.23 -3.50
N LEU A 128 7.07 -16.31 -3.85
CA LEU A 128 5.84 -16.73 -3.18
C LEU A 128 6.05 -17.01 -1.67
N GLU A 129 7.23 -17.48 -1.27
CA GLU A 129 7.57 -17.62 0.14
C GLU A 129 7.69 -16.25 0.83
N ASN A 130 8.19 -15.24 0.11
CA ASN A 130 8.23 -13.87 0.61
C ASN A 130 6.81 -13.30 0.76
N GLU A 131 5.90 -13.55 -0.18
CA GLU A 131 4.48 -13.15 -0.03
C GLU A 131 3.85 -13.74 1.24
N ARG A 132 4.07 -15.03 1.48
CA ARG A 132 3.56 -15.75 2.66
C ARG A 132 4.13 -15.23 3.99
N LYS A 133 5.32 -14.62 3.96
CA LYS A 133 5.95 -13.96 5.13
C LYS A 133 5.46 -12.53 5.29
N VAL A 134 5.37 -11.76 4.20
CA VAL A 134 4.93 -10.36 4.20
C VAL A 134 3.50 -10.24 4.71
N PHE A 135 2.59 -11.08 4.23
CA PHE A 135 1.17 -10.97 4.58
C PHE A 135 0.89 -10.97 6.10
N PRO A 136 1.30 -11.99 6.89
CA PRO A 136 1.06 -12.00 8.32
C PRO A 136 1.86 -10.92 9.08
N ALA A 137 3.03 -10.53 8.59
CA ALA A 137 3.84 -9.48 9.20
C ALA A 137 3.16 -8.10 9.07
N ILE A 138 2.63 -7.78 7.89
CA ILE A 138 1.86 -6.54 7.67
C ILE A 138 0.57 -6.55 8.50
N ASP A 139 -0.14 -7.68 8.55
CA ASP A 139 -1.35 -7.81 9.36
C ASP A 139 -1.07 -7.55 10.86
N SER A 140 0.07 -8.04 11.36
CA SER A 140 0.50 -7.82 12.75
C SER A 140 0.85 -6.35 13.02
N LEU A 141 1.60 -5.69 12.12
CA LEU A 141 1.87 -4.25 12.23
C LEU A 141 0.57 -3.42 12.18
N LEU A 142 -0.39 -3.84 11.35
CA LEU A 142 -1.68 -3.18 11.26
C LEU A 142 -2.52 -3.34 12.53
N PHE A 143 -2.44 -4.49 13.18
CA PHE A 143 -3.03 -4.67 14.51
C PHE A 143 -2.42 -3.71 15.53
N GLU A 144 -1.09 -3.57 15.54
CA GLU A 144 -0.40 -2.63 16.42
C GLU A 144 -0.75 -1.16 16.13
N SER A 145 -1.09 -0.84 14.88
CA SER A 145 -1.54 0.50 14.50
C SER A 145 -2.97 0.84 14.91
N LEU A 146 -3.78 -0.14 15.32
CA LEU A 146 -5.17 0.12 15.70
C LEU A 146 -5.24 1.02 16.95
N PRO A 147 -6.25 1.88 17.06
CA PRO A 147 -6.56 2.57 18.31
C PRO A 147 -6.80 1.56 19.45
N LEU A 148 -6.31 1.85 20.66
CA LEU A 148 -6.40 0.93 21.81
C LEU A 148 -7.84 0.44 22.07
N ARG A 149 -8.82 1.32 21.88
CA ARG A 149 -10.26 1.02 22.02
C ARG A 149 -10.77 -0.07 21.06
N LEU A 150 -10.14 -0.24 19.90
CA LEU A 150 -10.52 -1.23 18.88
C LEU A 150 -9.65 -2.50 18.95
N ARG A 151 -8.47 -2.43 19.57
CA ARG A 151 -7.58 -3.58 19.70
C ARG A 151 -8.21 -4.72 20.49
N THR A 152 -8.94 -4.40 21.56
CA THR A 152 -9.58 -5.42 22.41
C THR A 152 -10.64 -6.20 21.64
N ASP A 153 -11.48 -5.51 20.87
CA ASP A 153 -12.51 -6.17 20.05
C ASP A 153 -11.88 -7.01 18.93
N MET A 154 -10.85 -6.48 18.27
CA MET A 154 -10.14 -7.19 17.20
C MET A 154 -9.41 -8.44 17.71
N ALA A 155 -8.75 -8.34 18.87
CA ALA A 155 -8.05 -9.46 19.50
C ALA A 155 -8.99 -10.58 19.95
N ASN A 156 -10.21 -10.23 20.36
CA ASN A 156 -11.22 -11.20 20.79
C ASN A 156 -11.87 -11.92 19.60
N GLN A 157 -11.93 -11.29 18.43
CA GLN A 157 -12.64 -11.80 17.25
C GLN A 157 -11.72 -12.52 16.25
N HIS A 158 -10.43 -12.18 16.22
CA HIS A 158 -9.53 -12.64 15.17
C HIS A 158 -8.14 -13.05 15.68
N VAL A 159 -7.56 -14.04 15.02
CA VAL A 159 -6.17 -14.46 15.25
C VAL A 159 -5.22 -13.50 14.52
N MET A 160 -4.20 -12.98 15.20
CA MET A 160 -3.18 -12.13 14.58
C MET A 160 -2.46 -12.86 13.44
N GLY A 161 -2.20 -12.17 12.33
CA GLY A 161 -1.55 -12.74 11.15
C GLY A 161 -2.50 -13.51 10.23
N SER A 162 -3.79 -13.58 10.55
CA SER A 162 -4.81 -14.20 9.68
C SER A 162 -5.23 -13.31 8.51
N GLY A 163 -4.84 -12.03 8.52
CA GLY A 163 -5.26 -11.05 7.51
C GLY A 163 -6.53 -10.28 7.87
N ALA A 164 -7.12 -10.55 9.04
CA ALA A 164 -8.32 -9.87 9.48
C ALA A 164 -8.11 -8.36 9.69
N CYS A 165 -6.95 -7.96 10.22
CA CYS A 165 -6.64 -6.55 10.44
C CYS A 165 -6.41 -5.83 9.12
N LEU A 166 -5.74 -6.49 8.18
CA LEU A 166 -5.57 -5.99 6.82
C LEU A 166 -6.90 -5.78 6.12
N HIS A 167 -7.79 -6.78 6.15
CA HIS A 167 -9.12 -6.67 5.55
C HIS A 167 -9.95 -5.57 6.20
N TRP A 168 -9.94 -5.51 7.53
CA TRP A 168 -10.65 -4.48 8.27
C TRP A 168 -10.18 -3.08 7.88
N TRP A 169 -8.86 -2.82 7.90
CA TRP A 169 -8.31 -1.53 7.50
C TRP A 169 -8.60 -1.19 6.04
N ARG A 170 -8.52 -2.17 5.13
CA ARG A 170 -8.87 -1.99 3.72
C ARG A 170 -10.29 -1.48 3.58
N ASP A 171 -11.25 -2.12 4.24
CA ASP A 171 -12.66 -1.76 4.16
C ASP A 171 -12.90 -0.35 4.71
N ARG A 172 -12.19 0.04 5.78
CA ARG A 172 -12.28 1.41 6.32
C ARG A 172 -11.63 2.46 5.44
N LEU A 173 -10.51 2.15 4.81
CA LEU A 173 -9.87 3.04 3.84
C LEU A 173 -10.74 3.21 2.59
N LEU A 174 -11.44 2.16 2.16
CA LEU A 174 -12.43 2.26 1.07
C LEU A 174 -13.61 3.16 1.47
N ALA A 175 -14.12 3.03 2.69
CA ALA A 175 -15.14 3.94 3.21
C ALA A 175 -14.66 5.40 3.25
N ARG A 176 -13.43 5.64 3.71
CA ARG A 176 -12.81 6.99 3.70
C ARG A 176 -12.56 7.54 2.30
N ALA A 177 -12.24 6.67 1.34
CA ALA A 177 -12.13 7.02 -0.06
C ALA A 177 -13.51 7.27 -0.72
N GLY A 178 -14.62 7.15 0.02
CA GLY A 178 -15.97 7.42 -0.48
C GLY A 178 -16.54 6.29 -1.34
N VAL A 179 -15.95 5.08 -1.27
CA VAL A 179 -16.45 3.93 -2.01
C VAL A 179 -17.76 3.44 -1.35
N PRO A 180 -18.86 3.31 -2.10
CA PRO A 180 -20.14 2.90 -1.54
C PRO A 180 -20.09 1.44 -1.04
N GLY A 181 -20.87 1.15 0.01
CA GLY A 181 -20.98 -0.19 0.59
C GLY A 181 -19.96 -0.50 1.70
N TYR A 182 -19.11 0.46 2.06
CA TYR A 182 -18.16 0.35 3.16
C TYR A 182 -18.50 1.35 4.27
N ASP A 183 -18.22 0.98 5.53
CA ASP A 183 -18.47 1.79 6.72
C ASP A 183 -17.15 2.12 7.45
N LEU A 184 -17.12 3.20 8.24
CA LEU A 184 -15.98 3.59 9.07
C LEU A 184 -15.89 2.80 10.38
N ALA A 185 -16.97 2.12 10.80
CA ALA A 185 -17.07 1.32 12.03
C ALA A 185 -16.40 1.96 13.25
N GLY A 186 -16.71 3.24 13.47
CA GLY A 186 -16.25 3.97 14.63
C GLY A 186 -14.81 4.48 14.58
N LEU A 187 -14.11 4.48 13.44
CA LEU A 187 -12.85 5.25 13.30
C LEU A 187 -13.11 6.75 13.42
N GLY A 188 -12.31 7.43 14.24
CA GLY A 188 -12.28 8.89 14.34
C GLY A 188 -11.53 9.52 13.17
N ALA A 189 -11.64 10.83 12.97
CA ALA A 189 -11.05 11.52 11.80
C ALA A 189 -9.52 11.27 11.67
N ASP A 190 -8.82 11.17 12.79
CA ASP A 190 -7.36 11.05 12.89
C ASP A 190 -6.84 9.61 12.99
N ASP A 191 -7.73 8.62 13.03
CA ASP A 191 -7.32 7.21 13.14
C ASP A 191 -6.89 6.67 11.76
N TRP A 192 -5.58 6.55 11.56
CA TRP A 192 -4.95 6.06 10.33
C TRP A 192 -3.96 4.92 10.63
N PRO A 193 -3.67 4.04 9.66
CA PRO A 193 -2.63 3.04 9.82
C PRO A 193 -1.27 3.70 10.02
N ASP A 194 -0.55 3.30 11.06
CA ASP A 194 0.81 3.73 11.36
C ASP A 194 1.84 2.85 10.62
N ILE A 195 1.63 2.68 9.31
CA ILE A 195 2.55 2.00 8.41
C ILE A 195 2.65 2.75 7.07
N PRO A 196 3.73 2.58 6.29
CA PRO A 196 3.81 3.15 4.96
C PRO A 196 2.70 2.64 4.03
N PRO A 197 2.03 3.51 3.26
CA PRO A 197 0.98 3.12 2.31
C PRO A 197 1.41 2.06 1.29
N ALA A 198 2.67 2.11 0.84
CA ALA A 198 3.23 1.11 -0.06
C ALA A 198 3.35 -0.28 0.60
N TRP A 199 3.66 -0.34 1.90
CA TRP A 199 3.71 -1.60 2.64
C TRP A 199 2.31 -2.19 2.79
N PHE A 200 1.31 -1.35 3.08
CA PHE A 200 -0.10 -1.77 3.07
C PHE A 200 -0.52 -2.33 1.71
N ALA A 201 -0.20 -1.63 0.62
CA ALA A 201 -0.54 -2.05 -0.74
C ALA A 201 0.09 -3.41 -1.07
N LEU A 202 1.38 -3.60 -0.76
CA LEU A 202 2.06 -4.88 -0.97
C LEU A 202 1.50 -5.99 -0.09
N GLY A 203 1.18 -5.69 1.18
CA GLY A 203 0.49 -6.64 2.05
C GLY A 203 -0.86 -7.08 1.49
N TRP A 204 -1.65 -6.13 0.97
CA TRP A 204 -2.93 -6.43 0.33
C TRP A 204 -2.72 -7.31 -0.91
N ILE A 205 -1.77 -6.97 -1.78
CA ILE A 205 -1.43 -7.78 -2.96
C ILE A 205 -1.04 -9.21 -2.56
N CYS A 206 -0.19 -9.38 -1.54
CA CYS A 206 0.19 -10.70 -1.02
C CYS A 206 -1.03 -11.48 -0.50
N GLY A 207 -2.02 -10.78 0.06
CA GLY A 207 -3.27 -11.34 0.55
C GLY A 207 -4.20 -11.84 -0.55
N LEU A 208 -4.08 -11.37 -1.80
CA LEU A 208 -4.95 -11.80 -2.90
C LEU A 208 -4.81 -13.29 -3.24
N ARG A 209 -3.65 -13.88 -2.97
CA ARG A 209 -3.39 -15.33 -3.17
C ARG A 209 -3.78 -16.18 -1.98
N GLN A 210 -4.00 -15.58 -0.81
CA GLN A 210 -4.40 -16.35 0.36
C GLN A 210 -5.87 -16.75 0.20
N PRO A 211 -6.25 -17.98 0.55
CA PRO A 211 -7.65 -18.32 0.68
C PRO A 211 -8.25 -17.33 1.68
N GLY A 212 -9.29 -16.60 1.26
CA GLY A 212 -10.00 -15.70 2.16
C GLY A 212 -10.51 -16.46 3.40
N PRO A 213 -10.70 -15.78 4.54
CA PRO A 213 -11.46 -16.36 5.63
C PRO A 213 -12.87 -16.78 5.17
#